data_AF-A0A366RT74-F1
#
_entry.id   AF-A0A366RT74-F1
#
_cell.length_a   1.000
_cell.length_b   1.000
_cell.length_c   1.000
_cell.angle_alpha   90.00
_cell.angle_beta   90.00
_cell.angle_gamma   90.00
#
_symmetry.space_group_name_H-M   'P 1'
#
loop_
_entity.id
_entity.type
_entity.pdbx_description
1 polymer ?
#
loop_
_entity_poly.entity_id
_entity_poly.type
_entity_poly.pdbx_seq_one_letter_code
_entity_poly.pdbx_strand_id
1 'polypeptide(L)'
;MAYDLYPVSSSLSRPVIAGRITNYANKVGAGLLLDTANLSQNSLPRLSQSIQRNGFQGPFGSPYVKSTISRNSKARELSNAGFPNMAHRKVSGDENFWCREFENGSADDPEGFSVPGDIWKWTRDGKAHSPERIILEFEDGLPVAVNGIRKPMVVDMISLLSPMVGKFGHGRSVGLEAIASGEKVLELREAPATTIIMNARRHLETATLSTETLRHKRSLGQQWVDEVIAGRWQSKIHQICEAAITAVSVGVSGNVTYEISHRRFLPYSFTVVQPLYIRDRDAWEHDAALESCAKTTDIVRFLRNIANDSTEVG
;
A
#
# COMPACT_ATOMS: atom_id res chain seq x y z
N MET A 1 -2.95 12.70 -4.14
CA MET A 1 -1.70 11.90 -4.21
C MET A 1 -2.07 10.43 -4.28
N ALA A 2 -1.12 9.53 -4.57
CA ALA A 2 -1.24 8.09 -4.80
C ALA A 2 -2.03 7.24 -3.79
N TYR A 3 -2.52 7.83 -2.70
CA TYR A 3 -3.23 7.15 -1.65
C TYR A 3 -4.46 6.46 -2.23
N ASP A 4 -4.44 5.13 -2.17
CA ASP A 4 -5.43 4.19 -2.71
C ASP A 4 -5.35 3.79 -4.20
N LEU A 5 -4.49 4.40 -5.02
CA LEU A 5 -4.34 3.97 -6.44
C LEU A 5 -3.38 2.78 -6.60
N TYR A 6 -2.29 2.76 -5.84
CA TYR A 6 -1.26 1.72 -5.89
C TYR A 6 -0.41 1.72 -4.62
N PRO A 7 0.28 0.61 -4.30
CA PRO A 7 1.16 0.57 -3.14
C PRO A 7 2.39 1.46 -3.32
N VAL A 8 2.86 2.07 -2.24
CA VAL A 8 4.22 2.61 -2.19
C VAL A 8 5.22 1.45 -2.24
N SER A 9 6.30 1.61 -3.01
CA SER A 9 7.29 0.55 -3.29
C SER A 9 8.70 0.98 -2.85
N SER A 10 9.48 1.61 -3.74
CA SER A 10 10.83 2.11 -3.46
C SER A 10 10.95 2.90 -2.16
N SER A 11 9.92 3.68 -1.80
CA SER A 11 9.85 4.44 -0.55
C SER A 11 10.04 3.59 0.71
N LEU A 12 9.64 2.31 0.67
CA LEU A 12 9.78 1.36 1.78
C LEU A 12 11.19 0.74 1.83
N SER A 13 11.83 0.54 0.68
CA SER A 13 13.13 -0.14 0.61
C SER A 13 14.32 0.80 0.85
N ARG A 14 14.24 2.06 0.41
CA ARG A 14 15.37 3.00 0.50
C ARG A 14 15.82 3.28 1.93
N PRO A 15 14.94 3.46 2.93
CA PRO A 15 15.38 3.64 4.32
C PRO A 15 16.12 2.42 4.87
N VAL A 16 15.70 1.20 4.51
CA VAL A 16 16.37 -0.04 4.93
C VAL A 16 17.76 -0.15 4.29
N ILE A 17 17.87 0.12 2.99
CA ILE A 17 19.15 0.10 2.25
C ILE A 17 20.10 1.15 2.84
N ALA A 18 19.63 2.39 2.99
CA ALA A 18 20.40 3.50 3.53
C ALA A 18 20.90 3.23 4.95
N GLY A 19 20.05 2.67 5.82
CA GLY A 19 20.46 2.29 7.17
C GLY A 19 21.54 1.21 7.19
N ARG A 20 21.37 0.15 6.38
CA ARG A 20 22.37 -0.93 6.30
C ARG A 20 23.71 -0.45 5.75
N ILE A 21 23.70 0.33 4.65
CA ILE A 21 24.95 0.80 4.04
C ILE A 21 25.66 1.83 4.92
N THR A 22 24.91 2.70 5.60
CA THR A 22 25.48 3.68 6.54
C THR A 22 26.15 2.98 7.72
N ASN A 23 25.49 1.99 8.32
CA ASN A 23 26.07 1.21 9.41
C ASN A 23 27.35 0.49 8.97
N TYR A 24 27.34 -0.10 7.78
CA TYR A 24 28.52 -0.76 7.23
C TYR A 24 29.65 0.23 6.96
N ALA A 25 29.35 1.37 6.34
CA ALA A 25 30.30 2.43 6.04
C ALA A 25 31.01 2.97 7.29
N ASN A 26 30.25 3.24 8.36
CA ASN A 26 30.79 3.65 9.64
C ASN A 26 31.69 2.56 10.24
N LYS A 27 31.29 1.28 10.15
CA LYS A 27 32.08 0.14 10.65
C LYS A 27 33.43 -0.01 9.95
N VAL A 28 33.49 0.24 8.64
CA VAL A 28 34.72 0.10 7.85
C VAL A 28 35.51 1.40 7.72
N GLY A 29 35.04 2.50 8.31
CA GLY A 29 35.68 3.81 8.19
C GLY A 29 35.65 4.38 6.77
N ALA A 30 34.59 4.13 6.01
CA ALA A 30 34.47 4.62 4.63
C ALA A 30 34.41 6.16 4.61
N GLY A 31 35.23 6.77 3.75
CA GLY A 31 35.29 8.23 3.59
C GLY A 31 34.21 8.83 2.69
N LEU A 32 33.44 8.02 1.96
CA LEU A 32 32.45 8.46 0.99
C LEU A 32 31.36 7.40 0.80
N LEU A 33 30.11 7.84 0.68
CA LEU A 33 28.98 7.02 0.24
C LEU A 33 28.41 7.56 -1.08
N LEU A 34 28.39 6.73 -2.11
CA LEU A 34 27.80 7.08 -3.40
C LEU A 34 26.52 6.30 -3.66
N ASP A 35 25.54 6.99 -4.21
CA ASP A 35 24.38 6.39 -4.86
C ASP A 35 24.30 6.81 -6.33
N THR A 36 23.34 6.26 -7.07
CA THR A 36 23.19 6.49 -8.51
C THR A 36 21.84 7.11 -8.88
N ALA A 37 21.12 7.69 -7.92
CA ALA A 37 19.82 8.30 -8.18
C ALA A 37 19.98 9.61 -8.96
N ASN A 38 19.12 9.82 -9.95
CA ASN A 38 19.07 11.07 -10.72
C ASN A 38 18.13 12.10 -10.07
N LEU A 39 18.17 13.36 -10.55
CA LEU A 39 17.27 14.43 -10.11
C LEU A 39 15.78 14.11 -10.29
N SER A 40 15.43 13.37 -11.34
CA SER A 40 14.04 12.95 -11.59
C SER A 40 13.59 11.79 -10.71
N GLN A 41 14.48 11.18 -9.93
CA GLN A 41 14.16 9.98 -9.16
C GLN A 41 13.93 10.34 -7.69
N ASN A 42 12.76 10.00 -7.19
CA ASN A 42 12.43 10.18 -5.77
C ASN A 42 13.36 9.36 -4.84
N SER A 43 14.10 8.38 -5.35
CA SER A 43 15.18 7.70 -4.60
C SER A 43 16.27 8.67 -4.10
N LEU A 44 16.55 9.76 -4.82
CA LEU A 44 17.58 10.72 -4.45
C LEU A 44 17.33 11.36 -3.07
N PRO A 45 16.18 12.04 -2.83
CA PRO A 45 15.88 12.58 -1.51
C PRO A 45 15.68 11.49 -0.45
N ARG A 46 15.17 10.30 -0.82
CA ARG A 46 14.94 9.18 0.12
C ARG A 46 16.25 8.61 0.67
N LEU A 47 17.24 8.36 -0.20
CA LEU A 47 18.55 7.85 0.19
C LEU A 47 19.31 8.91 0.99
N SER A 48 19.39 10.14 0.48
CA SER A 48 20.13 11.23 1.11
C SER A 48 19.66 11.52 2.54
N GLN A 49 18.35 11.69 2.74
CA GLN A 49 17.78 11.95 4.07
C GLN A 49 17.94 10.75 5.00
N SER A 50 17.82 9.52 4.48
CA SER A 50 17.99 8.32 5.29
C SER A 50 19.46 8.14 5.71
N ILE A 51 20.43 8.36 4.82
CA ILE A 51 21.87 8.29 5.14
C ILE A 51 22.22 9.32 6.22
N GLN A 52 21.77 10.57 6.04
CA GLN A 52 21.99 11.64 7.01
C GLN A 52 21.44 11.26 8.38
N ARG A 53 20.21 10.74 8.44
CA ARG A 53 19.54 10.32 9.67
C ARG A 53 20.23 9.15 10.37
N ASN A 54 20.83 8.24 9.61
CA ASN A 54 21.62 7.13 10.16
C ASN A 54 23.05 7.56 10.57
N GLY A 55 23.38 8.85 10.48
CA GLY A 55 24.55 9.44 11.13
C GLY A 55 25.86 9.24 10.37
N PHE A 56 25.84 9.07 9.04
CA PHE A 56 27.07 9.10 8.26
C PHE A 56 27.71 10.49 8.31
N GLN A 57 28.98 10.58 8.74
CA GLN A 57 29.69 11.85 8.91
C GLN A 57 30.45 12.30 7.65
N GLY A 58 30.77 11.35 6.75
CA GLY A 58 31.49 11.64 5.52
C GLY A 58 30.59 12.25 4.44
N PRO A 59 31.18 12.75 3.33
CA PRO A 59 30.43 13.16 2.15
C PRO A 59 29.60 12.01 1.58
N PHE A 60 28.36 12.29 1.17
CA PHE A 60 27.50 11.31 0.51
C PHE A 60 26.66 11.94 -0.60
N GLY A 61 26.19 11.12 -1.54
CA GLY A 61 25.19 11.50 -2.56
C GLY A 61 25.44 10.88 -3.93
N SER A 62 24.79 11.45 -4.94
CA SER A 62 24.87 10.97 -6.32
C SER A 62 25.68 11.92 -7.22
N PRO A 63 26.60 11.40 -8.05
CA PRO A 63 27.29 12.22 -9.06
C PRO A 63 26.31 12.71 -10.15
N TYR A 64 25.17 12.05 -10.32
CA TYR A 64 24.19 12.36 -11.36
C TYR A 64 23.32 13.58 -11.06
N VAL A 65 23.49 14.21 -9.89
CA VAL A 65 22.85 15.48 -9.55
C VAL A 65 23.43 16.63 -10.38
N LYS A 66 24.72 16.58 -10.70
CA LYS A 66 25.44 17.66 -11.40
C LYS A 66 25.77 17.33 -12.86
N SER A 67 25.63 16.08 -13.27
CA SER A 67 25.95 15.62 -14.61
C SER A 67 24.98 14.52 -15.04
N THR A 68 24.33 14.70 -16.19
CA THR A 68 23.46 13.67 -16.76
C THR A 68 24.19 12.97 -17.91
N ILE A 69 24.27 11.64 -17.82
CA ILE A 69 24.78 10.79 -18.89
C ILE A 69 23.56 10.17 -19.59
N SER A 70 23.45 10.39 -20.90
CA SER A 70 22.33 9.84 -21.70
C SER A 70 22.34 8.31 -21.67
N ARG A 71 21.16 7.70 -21.82
CA ARG A 71 21.04 6.23 -21.86
C ARG A 71 21.88 5.62 -22.98
N ASN A 72 21.96 6.29 -24.13
CA ASN A 72 22.78 5.87 -25.27
C ASN A 72 24.29 5.90 -24.96
N SER A 73 24.77 6.93 -24.23
CA SER A 73 26.16 6.97 -23.77
C SER A 73 26.44 5.87 -22.74
N LYS A 74 25.56 5.67 -21.75
CA LYS A 74 25.67 4.58 -20.78
C LYS A 74 25.71 3.21 -21.47
N ALA A 75 24.85 2.98 -22.45
CA ALA A 75 24.81 1.73 -23.22
C ALA A 75 26.11 1.48 -23.99
N ARG A 76 26.66 2.53 -24.63
CA ARG A 76 27.94 2.46 -25.34
C ARG A 76 29.10 2.18 -24.40
N GLU A 77 29.18 2.89 -23.28
CA GLU A 77 30.22 2.69 -22.26
C GLU A 77 30.15 1.29 -21.65
N LEU A 78 28.95 0.81 -21.29
CA LEU A 78 28.75 -0.55 -20.78
C LEU A 78 29.15 -1.62 -21.81
N SER A 79 28.80 -1.43 -23.09
CA SER A 79 29.21 -2.34 -24.16
C SER A 79 30.73 -2.36 -24.32
N ASN A 80 31.38 -1.19 -24.34
CA ASN A 80 32.84 -1.08 -24.45
C ASN A 80 33.56 -1.69 -23.23
N ALA A 81 32.94 -1.65 -22.06
CA ALA A 81 33.44 -2.27 -20.83
C ALA A 81 33.15 -3.79 -20.74
N GLY A 82 32.56 -4.41 -21.75
CA GLY A 82 32.28 -5.85 -21.79
C GLY A 82 30.95 -6.28 -21.18
N PHE A 83 29.99 -5.36 -21.01
CA PHE A 83 28.65 -5.64 -20.47
C PHE A 83 27.51 -5.38 -21.49
N PRO A 84 27.53 -6.02 -22.68
CA PRO A 84 26.58 -5.75 -23.75
C PRO A 84 25.12 -6.05 -23.34
N ASN A 85 24.90 -7.04 -22.49
CA ASN A 85 23.56 -7.38 -22.00
C ASN A 85 22.92 -6.24 -21.17
N MET A 86 23.71 -5.38 -20.54
CA MET A 86 23.19 -4.22 -19.80
C MET A 86 22.84 -3.04 -20.71
N ALA A 87 23.38 -3.01 -21.94
CA ALA A 87 23.13 -1.96 -22.91
C ALA A 87 21.72 -2.02 -23.53
N HIS A 88 21.09 -3.20 -23.57
CA HIS A 88 19.84 -3.45 -24.29
C HIS A 88 18.56 -3.40 -23.43
N ARG A 89 18.60 -2.82 -22.22
CA ARG A 89 17.40 -2.75 -21.36
C ARG A 89 16.29 -1.91 -22.02
N LYS A 90 15.11 -2.50 -22.23
CA LYS A 90 13.92 -1.84 -22.82
C LYS A 90 13.23 -0.83 -21.90
N VAL A 91 13.20 -1.11 -20.59
CA VAL A 91 12.62 -0.26 -19.55
C VAL A 91 13.63 -0.05 -18.42
N SER A 92 13.43 0.98 -17.62
CA SER A 92 14.04 1.10 -16.29
C SER A 92 13.10 0.40 -15.30
N GLY A 93 13.63 -0.44 -14.43
CA GLY A 93 12.78 -1.16 -13.47
C GLY A 93 13.45 -1.27 -12.11
N ASP A 94 12.62 -1.23 -11.08
CA ASP A 94 12.97 -1.56 -9.70
C ASP A 94 12.01 -2.63 -9.19
N GLU A 95 12.53 -3.56 -8.39
CA GLU A 95 11.71 -4.59 -7.77
C GLU A 95 12.22 -4.91 -6.37
N ASN A 96 11.27 -5.11 -5.47
CA ASN A 96 11.49 -5.64 -4.13
C ASN A 96 10.46 -6.74 -3.88
N PHE A 97 10.29 -7.24 -2.66
CA PHE A 97 9.25 -8.26 -2.42
C PHE A 97 7.82 -7.72 -2.60
N TRP A 98 7.59 -6.45 -2.28
CA TRP A 98 6.25 -5.85 -2.19
C TRP A 98 5.69 -5.42 -3.54
N CYS A 99 6.54 -4.88 -4.42
CA CYS A 99 6.11 -4.31 -5.69
C CYS A 99 7.28 -4.31 -6.67
N ARG A 100 6.95 -4.55 -7.94
CA ARG A 100 7.81 -4.31 -9.09
C ARG A 100 7.28 -3.09 -9.82
N GLU A 101 8.14 -2.12 -10.07
CA GLU A 101 7.83 -0.88 -10.76
C GLU A 101 8.75 -0.69 -11.96
N PHE A 102 8.22 -0.09 -13.02
CA PHE A 102 8.99 0.19 -14.22
C PHE A 102 8.47 1.42 -14.95
N GLU A 103 9.42 2.12 -15.56
CA GLU A 103 9.28 3.40 -16.22
C GLU A 103 10.16 3.41 -17.48
N ASN A 104 10.07 4.49 -18.26
CA ASN A 104 10.90 4.74 -19.43
C ASN A 104 10.66 3.82 -20.64
N GLY A 105 11.08 4.28 -21.82
CA GLY A 105 10.99 3.51 -23.06
C GLY A 105 9.55 3.45 -23.57
N SER A 106 8.98 2.24 -23.69
CA SER A 106 7.59 2.07 -24.14
C SER A 106 6.54 2.58 -23.12
N ALA A 107 7.00 3.08 -21.97
CA ALA A 107 6.21 3.57 -20.84
C ALA A 107 6.41 5.07 -20.57
N ASP A 108 6.99 5.85 -21.49
CA ASP A 108 7.25 7.29 -21.26
C ASP A 108 6.08 8.21 -21.65
N ASP A 109 5.30 7.86 -22.68
CA ASP A 109 4.25 8.74 -23.21
C ASP A 109 2.88 8.44 -22.58
N PRO A 110 2.35 9.30 -21.68
CA PRO A 110 1.06 9.08 -21.06
C PRO A 110 -0.13 9.13 -22.03
N GLU A 111 0.03 9.68 -23.24
CA GLU A 111 -1.04 9.78 -24.23
C GLU A 111 -1.09 8.57 -25.18
N GLY A 112 -0.03 7.75 -25.22
CA GLY A 112 0.14 6.70 -26.21
C GLY A 112 0.95 5.48 -25.77
N PHE A 113 1.20 5.29 -24.46
CA PHE A 113 2.01 4.17 -24.00
C PHE A 113 1.36 2.81 -24.32
N SER A 114 2.21 1.86 -24.72
CA SER A 114 1.84 0.47 -24.92
C SER A 114 2.91 -0.39 -24.27
N VAL A 115 2.49 -1.32 -23.42
CA VAL A 115 3.42 -2.16 -22.65
C VAL A 115 3.37 -3.59 -23.19
N PRO A 116 4.40 -4.00 -23.94
CA PRO A 116 4.57 -5.38 -24.37
C PRO A 116 4.36 -6.41 -23.26
N GLY A 117 3.73 -7.54 -23.61
CA GLY A 117 3.40 -8.61 -22.68
C GLY A 117 4.60 -9.15 -21.90
N ASP A 118 5.79 -9.18 -22.51
CA ASP A 118 7.05 -9.66 -21.94
C ASP A 118 7.62 -8.76 -20.83
N ILE A 119 7.13 -7.52 -20.70
CA ILE A 119 7.54 -6.60 -19.63
C ILE A 119 6.88 -6.98 -18.31
N TRP A 120 5.71 -7.61 -18.35
CA TRP A 120 5.00 -8.10 -17.17
C TRP A 120 5.60 -9.44 -16.74
N LYS A 121 6.22 -9.48 -15.55
CA LYS A 121 6.92 -10.66 -15.04
C LYS A 121 6.14 -11.40 -13.96
N TRP A 122 5.45 -10.64 -13.12
CA TRP A 122 4.72 -11.18 -11.97
C TRP A 122 3.26 -11.48 -12.29
N THR A 123 2.77 -10.93 -13.40
CA THR A 123 1.38 -11.04 -13.83
C THR A 123 1.30 -11.49 -15.29
N ARG A 124 0.29 -12.28 -15.65
CA ARG A 124 0.07 -12.81 -17.01
C ARG A 124 -1.41 -12.82 -17.39
N ASP A 125 -1.75 -13.12 -18.65
CA ASP A 125 -3.16 -13.29 -19.05
C ASP A 125 -3.75 -14.50 -18.30
N GLY A 126 -4.82 -14.25 -17.54
CA GLY A 126 -5.46 -15.24 -16.69
C GLY A 126 -6.45 -16.16 -17.37
N LYS A 127 -6.77 -15.97 -18.66
CA LYS A 127 -7.87 -16.69 -19.33
C LYS A 127 -7.79 -18.21 -19.26
N ALA A 128 -6.58 -18.77 -19.21
CA ALA A 128 -6.36 -20.22 -19.16
C ALA A 128 -6.55 -20.84 -17.77
N HIS A 129 -6.71 -20.03 -16.72
CA HIS A 129 -6.80 -20.50 -15.34
C HIS A 129 -8.25 -20.56 -14.85
N SER A 130 -8.62 -21.68 -14.23
CA SER A 130 -9.91 -21.84 -13.53
C SER A 130 -9.97 -20.93 -12.29
N PRO A 131 -11.16 -20.47 -11.87
CA PRO A 131 -11.31 -19.70 -10.65
C PRO A 131 -10.77 -20.44 -9.43
N GLU A 132 -10.17 -19.70 -8.50
CA GLU A 132 -9.59 -20.24 -7.27
C GLU A 132 -10.07 -19.49 -6.04
N ARG A 133 -10.08 -20.19 -4.89
CA ARG A 133 -10.45 -19.61 -3.61
C ARG A 133 -9.20 -19.36 -2.78
N ILE A 134 -9.05 -18.14 -2.27
CA ILE A 134 -7.91 -17.73 -1.44
C ILE A 134 -8.45 -17.15 -0.14
N ILE A 135 -8.03 -17.69 0.99
CA ILE A 135 -8.40 -17.20 2.32
C ILE A 135 -7.18 -16.49 2.90
N LEU A 136 -7.33 -15.23 3.29
CA LEU A 136 -6.33 -14.48 4.04
C LEU A 136 -6.82 -14.29 5.47
N GLU A 137 -5.97 -14.59 6.44
CA GLU A 137 -6.26 -14.42 7.86
C GLU A 137 -5.42 -13.30 8.44
N PHE A 138 -6.01 -12.50 9.33
CA PHE A 138 -5.40 -11.33 9.93
C PHE A 138 -5.57 -11.32 11.45
N GLU A 139 -4.55 -10.81 12.13
CA GLU A 139 -4.53 -10.53 13.56
C GLU A 139 -4.04 -9.09 13.76
N ASP A 140 -4.85 -8.25 14.42
CA ASP A 140 -4.56 -6.83 14.68
C ASP A 140 -4.10 -6.06 13.43
N GLY A 141 -4.77 -6.32 12.30
CA GLY A 141 -4.50 -5.71 11.00
C GLY A 141 -3.26 -6.25 10.28
N LEU A 142 -2.56 -7.22 10.85
CA LEU A 142 -1.42 -7.89 10.23
C LEU A 142 -1.85 -9.22 9.60
N PRO A 143 -1.45 -9.50 8.35
CA PRO A 143 -1.73 -10.78 7.72
C PRO A 143 -0.87 -11.88 8.35
N VAL A 144 -1.48 -13.01 8.73
CA VAL A 144 -0.80 -14.09 9.47
C VAL A 144 -0.88 -15.47 8.81
N ALA A 145 -1.87 -15.72 7.96
CA ALA A 145 -2.04 -16.99 7.27
C ALA A 145 -2.66 -16.86 5.88
N VAL A 146 -2.39 -17.86 5.04
CA VAL A 146 -3.06 -18.05 3.75
C VAL A 146 -3.62 -19.48 3.69
N ASN A 147 -4.90 -19.63 3.37
CA ASN A 147 -5.58 -20.93 3.26
C ASN A 147 -5.39 -21.82 4.51
N GLY A 148 -5.52 -21.24 5.71
CA GLY A 148 -5.36 -21.97 6.98
C GLY A 148 -3.91 -22.27 7.36
N ILE A 149 -2.91 -21.89 6.54
CA ILE A 149 -1.50 -22.15 6.82
C ILE A 149 -0.85 -20.85 7.28
N ARG A 150 -0.48 -20.80 8.57
CA ARG A 150 0.29 -19.68 9.12
C ARG A 150 1.61 -19.48 8.38
N LYS A 151 1.97 -18.22 8.19
CA LYS A 151 3.24 -17.82 7.60
C LYS A 151 4.05 -17.07 8.64
N PRO A 152 5.31 -17.48 8.89
CA PRO A 152 6.11 -16.86 9.95
C PRO A 152 6.50 -15.43 9.59
N MET A 153 6.61 -15.10 8.30
CA MET A 153 6.88 -13.76 7.84
C MET A 153 5.94 -13.33 6.72
N VAL A 154 5.67 -12.02 6.64
CA VAL A 154 4.88 -11.43 5.54
C VAL A 154 5.53 -11.71 4.18
N VAL A 155 6.86 -11.81 4.10
CA VAL A 155 7.56 -12.16 2.85
C VAL A 155 7.16 -13.55 2.34
N ASP A 156 6.92 -14.52 3.22
CA ASP A 156 6.47 -15.86 2.82
C ASP A 156 5.05 -15.83 2.25
N MET A 157 4.19 -14.96 2.81
CA MET A 157 2.85 -14.71 2.26
C MET A 157 2.93 -14.08 0.88
N ILE A 158 3.80 -13.09 0.71
CA ILE A 158 4.01 -12.42 -0.57
C ILE A 158 4.48 -13.41 -1.63
N SER A 159 5.51 -14.21 -1.33
CA SER A 159 6.04 -15.22 -2.25
C SER A 159 4.99 -16.25 -2.67
N LEU A 160 4.06 -16.60 -1.77
CA LEU A 160 2.94 -17.49 -2.08
C LEU A 160 1.84 -16.80 -2.89
N LEU A 161 1.39 -15.62 -2.46
CA LEU A 161 0.24 -14.92 -3.04
C LEU A 161 0.55 -14.33 -4.41
N SER A 162 1.80 -13.92 -4.66
CA SER A 162 2.19 -13.30 -5.92
C SER A 162 1.87 -14.18 -7.14
N PRO A 163 2.31 -15.45 -7.22
CA PRO A 163 1.92 -16.33 -8.33
C PRO A 163 0.44 -16.73 -8.30
N MET A 164 -0.17 -16.88 -7.12
CA MET A 164 -1.60 -17.25 -7.00
C MET A 164 -2.53 -16.19 -7.57
N VAL A 165 -2.21 -14.91 -7.35
CA VAL A 165 -3.01 -13.77 -7.81
C VAL A 165 -2.55 -13.32 -9.20
N GLY A 166 -1.24 -13.22 -9.41
CA GLY A 166 -0.66 -12.70 -10.65
C GLY A 166 -0.93 -13.58 -11.86
N LYS A 167 -1.14 -14.89 -11.68
CA LYS A 167 -1.55 -15.77 -12.79
C LYS A 167 -2.88 -15.36 -13.43
N PHE A 168 -3.73 -14.62 -12.72
CA PHE A 168 -5.00 -14.11 -13.23
C PHE A 168 -4.89 -12.70 -13.83
N GLY A 169 -3.71 -12.09 -13.84
CA GLY A 169 -3.47 -10.74 -14.35
C GLY A 169 -3.69 -9.62 -13.34
N HIS A 170 -4.04 -9.95 -12.10
CA HIS A 170 -4.35 -8.97 -11.05
C HIS A 170 -3.10 -8.38 -10.41
N GLY A 171 -3.21 -7.13 -9.94
CA GLY A 171 -2.13 -6.38 -9.30
C GLY A 171 -1.30 -5.52 -10.25
N ARG A 172 -1.78 -5.28 -11.48
CA ARG A 172 -1.22 -4.25 -12.35
C ARG A 172 -1.81 -2.88 -12.01
N SER A 173 -0.98 -1.86 -11.96
CA SER A 173 -1.43 -0.46 -11.82
C SER A 173 -0.58 0.47 -12.65
N VAL A 174 -1.17 1.58 -13.09
CA VAL A 174 -0.49 2.66 -13.82
C VAL A 174 -0.78 3.98 -13.10
N GLY A 175 0.22 4.85 -13.00
CA GLY A 175 0.07 6.12 -12.32
C GLY A 175 1.08 7.16 -12.76
N LEU A 176 0.74 8.41 -12.48
CA LEU A 176 1.62 9.57 -12.65
C LEU A 176 2.22 9.94 -11.29
N GLU A 177 3.50 9.65 -11.10
CA GLU A 177 4.25 9.97 -9.88
C GLU A 177 4.79 11.39 -9.91
N ALA A 178 4.51 12.16 -8.86
CA ALA A 178 5.16 13.45 -8.71
C ALA A 178 6.64 13.26 -8.37
N ILE A 179 7.51 13.99 -9.05
CA ILE A 179 8.93 14.12 -8.69
C ILE A 179 9.15 15.35 -7.81
N ALA A 180 10.36 15.54 -7.29
CA ALA A 180 10.67 16.60 -6.32
C ALA A 180 10.33 18.02 -6.80
N SER A 181 10.39 18.26 -8.11
CA SER A 181 10.07 19.55 -8.75
C SER A 181 8.57 19.73 -9.06
N GLY A 182 7.74 18.72 -8.82
CA GLY A 182 6.28 18.76 -8.97
C GLY A 182 5.74 18.25 -10.30
N GLU A 183 6.59 18.10 -11.32
CA GLU A 183 6.25 17.39 -12.55
C GLU A 183 5.92 15.92 -12.25
N LYS A 184 5.27 15.28 -13.21
CA LYS A 184 4.81 13.90 -13.07
C LYS A 184 5.46 12.99 -14.10
N VAL A 185 5.83 11.80 -13.68
CA VAL A 185 6.37 10.74 -14.55
C VAL A 185 5.43 9.54 -14.57
N LEU A 186 5.28 8.93 -15.74
CA LEU A 186 4.47 7.73 -15.89
C LEU A 186 5.21 6.52 -15.31
N GLU A 187 4.55 5.79 -14.41
CA GLU A 187 5.08 4.57 -13.81
C GLU A 187 4.04 3.46 -13.82
N LEU A 188 4.47 2.26 -14.20
CA LEU A 188 3.67 1.05 -14.17
C LEU A 188 4.19 0.10 -13.10
N ARG A 189 3.29 -0.72 -12.56
CA ARG A 189 3.61 -1.60 -11.43
C ARG A 189 2.95 -2.97 -11.51
N GLU A 190 3.61 -3.95 -10.91
CA GLU A 190 3.08 -5.26 -10.58
C GLU A 190 3.19 -5.50 -9.07
N ALA A 191 2.05 -5.71 -8.41
CA ALA A 191 1.99 -5.95 -6.97
C ALA A 191 0.87 -6.95 -6.60
N PRO A 192 0.80 -8.15 -7.22
CA PRO A 192 -0.31 -9.10 -7.06
C PRO A 192 -0.61 -9.47 -5.59
N ALA A 193 0.41 -9.88 -4.82
CA ALA A 193 0.24 -10.19 -3.40
C ALA A 193 -0.20 -8.97 -2.59
N THR A 194 0.47 -7.84 -2.80
CA THR A 194 0.20 -6.59 -2.12
C THR A 194 -1.23 -6.10 -2.35
N THR A 195 -1.71 -6.17 -3.60
CA THR A 195 -3.08 -5.77 -3.95
C THR A 195 -4.11 -6.58 -3.18
N ILE A 196 -3.98 -7.91 -3.11
CA ILE A 196 -4.93 -8.74 -2.36
C ILE A 196 -4.81 -8.53 -0.85
N ILE A 197 -3.60 -8.40 -0.30
CA ILE A 197 -3.38 -8.17 1.14
C ILE A 197 -4.00 -6.83 1.57
N MET A 198 -3.69 -5.75 0.85
CA MET A 198 -4.21 -4.41 1.16
C MET A 198 -5.72 -4.34 0.95
N ASN A 199 -6.27 -4.98 -0.08
CA ASN A 199 -7.71 -5.03 -0.29
C ASN A 199 -8.42 -5.81 0.83
N ALA A 200 -7.90 -6.98 1.21
CA ALA A 200 -8.45 -7.81 2.29
C ALA A 200 -8.45 -7.05 3.62
N ARG A 201 -7.31 -6.43 3.96
CA ARG A 201 -7.20 -5.61 5.18
C ARG A 201 -8.23 -4.49 5.20
N ARG A 202 -8.44 -3.76 4.09
CA ARG A 202 -9.45 -2.70 4.02
C ARG A 202 -10.87 -3.24 4.26
N HIS A 203 -11.20 -4.41 3.73
CA HIS A 203 -12.51 -5.04 4.01
C HIS A 203 -12.68 -5.37 5.50
N LEU A 204 -11.67 -5.92 6.16
CA LEU A 204 -11.72 -6.18 7.60
C LEU A 204 -11.84 -4.89 8.42
N GLU A 205 -11.10 -3.84 8.04
CA GLU A 205 -11.21 -2.53 8.67
C GLU A 205 -12.64 -1.98 8.54
N THR A 206 -13.27 -2.06 7.36
CA THR A 206 -14.67 -1.61 7.19
C THR A 206 -15.68 -2.44 7.97
N ALA A 207 -15.35 -3.70 8.24
CA ALA A 207 -16.21 -4.60 9.00
C ALA A 207 -16.06 -4.46 10.53
N THR A 208 -15.00 -3.80 11.01
CA THR A 208 -14.61 -3.78 12.43
C THR A 208 -14.54 -2.37 13.01
N LEU A 209 -14.16 -1.37 12.22
CA LEU A 209 -13.92 0.00 12.69
C LEU A 209 -15.11 0.91 12.43
N SER A 210 -15.38 1.83 13.36
CA SER A 210 -16.41 2.84 13.17
C SER A 210 -16.10 3.77 12.00
N THR A 211 -17.14 4.33 11.37
CA THR A 211 -17.00 5.29 10.25
C THR A 211 -16.09 6.47 10.58
N GLU A 212 -16.19 7.01 11.80
CA GLU A 212 -15.34 8.11 12.25
C GLU A 212 -13.87 7.68 12.35
N THR A 213 -13.59 6.49 12.88
CA THR A 213 -12.24 5.93 12.95
C THR A 213 -11.65 5.75 11.55
N LEU A 214 -12.42 5.19 10.61
CA LEU A 214 -12.00 5.02 9.22
C LEU A 214 -11.69 6.36 8.53
N ARG A 215 -12.49 7.40 8.78
CA ARG A 215 -12.26 8.73 8.21
C ARG A 215 -10.94 9.34 8.68
N HIS A 216 -10.66 9.29 9.99
CA HIS A 216 -9.43 9.82 10.55
C HIS A 216 -8.21 9.00 10.13
N LYS A 217 -8.32 7.66 10.16
CA LYS A 217 -7.28 6.75 9.67
C LYS A 217 -6.90 7.05 8.22
N ARG A 218 -7.86 7.37 7.36
CA ARG A 218 -7.61 7.74 5.95
C ARG A 218 -6.68 8.95 5.84
N SER A 219 -6.94 10.01 6.61
CA SER A 219 -6.10 11.21 6.61
C SER A 219 -4.69 10.91 7.14
N LEU A 220 -4.59 10.15 8.23
CA LEU A 220 -3.31 9.73 8.80
C LEU A 220 -2.50 8.88 7.83
N GLY A 221 -3.14 7.96 7.12
CA GLY A 221 -2.49 7.15 6.09
C GLY A 221 -1.98 8.00 4.93
N GLN A 222 -2.75 9.01 4.48
CA GLN A 222 -2.29 9.92 3.43
C GLN A 222 -1.04 10.67 3.88
N GLN A 223 -1.06 11.22 5.10
CA GLN A 223 0.10 11.89 5.68
C GLN A 223 1.30 10.94 5.81
N TRP A 224 1.08 9.68 6.20
CA TRP A 224 2.13 8.67 6.25
C TRP A 224 2.76 8.44 4.87
N VAL A 225 1.93 8.29 3.82
CA VAL A 225 2.39 8.13 2.44
C VAL A 225 3.21 9.34 1.98
N ASP A 226 2.78 10.55 2.33
CA ASP A 226 3.46 11.79 1.97
C ASP A 226 4.86 11.88 2.61
N GLU A 227 4.98 11.46 3.88
CA GLU A 227 6.28 11.39 4.56
C GLU A 227 7.24 10.41 3.88
N VAL A 228 6.79 9.20 3.56
CA VAL A 228 7.68 8.18 2.98
C VAL A 228 8.05 8.49 1.53
N ILE A 229 7.11 9.05 0.74
CA ILE A 229 7.40 9.50 -0.64
C ILE A 229 8.49 10.57 -0.62
N ALA A 230 8.36 11.53 0.29
CA ALA A 230 9.31 12.63 0.43
C ALA A 230 10.63 12.24 1.11
N GLY A 231 10.84 10.97 1.47
CA GLY A 231 12.07 10.50 2.11
C GLY A 231 12.21 10.83 3.59
N ARG A 232 11.14 11.26 4.25
CA ARG A 232 11.10 11.63 5.67
C ARG A 232 10.79 10.44 6.58
N TRP A 233 11.25 9.24 6.22
CA TRP A 233 11.10 8.01 7.01
C TRP A 233 11.55 8.21 8.46
N GLN A 234 10.77 7.80 9.46
CA GLN A 234 11.01 8.04 10.90
C GLN A 234 10.99 9.52 11.34
N SER A 235 10.53 10.48 10.54
CA SER A 235 10.29 11.85 11.05
C SER A 235 9.31 11.82 12.23
N LYS A 236 9.20 12.90 13.01
CA LYS A 236 8.21 12.97 14.10
C LYS A 236 6.79 12.75 13.57
N ILE A 237 6.46 13.32 12.41
CA ILE A 237 5.15 13.14 11.76
C ILE A 237 4.96 11.69 11.31
N HIS A 238 5.95 11.09 10.66
CA HIS A 238 5.90 9.68 10.28
C HIS A 238 5.63 8.77 11.47
N GLN A 239 6.35 8.96 12.58
CA GLN A 239 6.19 8.16 13.80
C GLN A 239 4.82 8.36 14.46
N ILE A 240 4.29 9.59 14.47
CA ILE A 240 2.92 9.87 14.94
C ILE A 240 1.90 9.10 14.09
N CYS A 241 2.03 9.17 12.77
CA CYS A 241 1.15 8.45 11.86
C CYS A 241 1.25 6.93 12.07
N GLU A 242 2.45 6.37 12.18
CA GLU A 242 2.65 4.94 12.46
C GLU A 242 2.01 4.51 13.77
N ALA A 243 2.26 5.24 14.86
CA ALA A 243 1.70 4.90 16.17
C ALA A 243 0.16 4.93 16.14
N ALA A 244 -0.43 5.94 15.50
CA ALA A 244 -1.88 6.05 15.38
C ALA A 244 -2.47 4.93 14.51
N ILE A 245 -1.86 4.62 13.35
CA ILE A 245 -2.32 3.55 12.46
C ILE A 245 -2.21 2.18 13.16
N THR A 246 -1.12 1.92 13.88
CA THR A 246 -0.94 0.70 14.68
C THR A 246 -2.00 0.58 15.76
N ALA A 247 -2.25 1.66 16.53
CA ALA A 247 -3.28 1.66 17.56
C ALA A 247 -4.68 1.37 17.00
N VAL A 248 -5.03 1.95 15.86
CA VAL A 248 -6.31 1.70 15.17
C VAL A 248 -6.41 0.27 14.60
N SER A 249 -5.29 -0.41 14.36
CA SER A 249 -5.29 -1.77 13.80
C SER A 249 -5.61 -2.85 14.84
N VAL A 250 -5.50 -2.55 16.13
CA VAL A 250 -5.86 -3.47 17.21
C VAL A 250 -7.32 -3.89 17.09
N GLY A 251 -7.57 -5.20 17.14
CA GLY A 251 -8.90 -5.79 17.00
C GLY A 251 -9.35 -6.00 15.55
N VAL A 252 -8.61 -5.51 14.54
CA VAL A 252 -8.87 -5.79 13.12
C VAL A 252 -8.40 -7.21 12.79
N SER A 253 -9.15 -8.19 13.29
CA SER A 253 -8.81 -9.60 13.25
C SER A 253 -9.95 -10.40 12.61
N GLY A 254 -9.60 -11.33 11.74
CA GLY A 254 -10.58 -12.09 10.98
C GLY A 254 -10.04 -12.68 9.68
N ASN A 255 -10.95 -13.16 8.84
CA ASN A 255 -10.64 -13.82 7.58
C ASN A 255 -11.34 -13.12 6.43
N VAL A 256 -10.67 -13.01 5.29
CA VAL A 256 -11.28 -12.62 4.02
C VAL A 256 -11.04 -13.72 3.01
N THR A 257 -12.12 -14.27 2.48
CA THR A 257 -12.08 -15.24 1.39
C THR A 257 -12.31 -14.51 0.08
N TYR A 258 -11.44 -14.75 -0.90
CA TYR A 258 -11.60 -14.32 -2.28
C TYR A 258 -11.95 -15.50 -3.16
N GLU A 259 -12.78 -15.25 -4.16
CA GLU A 259 -12.92 -16.10 -5.34
C GLU A 259 -12.35 -15.31 -6.52
N ILE A 260 -11.20 -15.75 -7.02
CA ILE A 260 -10.39 -15.03 -8.00
C ILE A 260 -10.38 -15.75 -9.34
N SER A 261 -10.55 -14.99 -10.41
CA SER A 261 -10.43 -15.45 -11.80
C SER A 261 -9.90 -14.31 -12.67
N HIS A 262 -9.63 -14.53 -13.94
CA HIS A 262 -9.19 -13.45 -14.85
C HIS A 262 -10.19 -12.28 -14.99
N ARG A 263 -11.45 -12.46 -14.56
CA ARG A 263 -12.48 -11.40 -14.56
C ARG A 263 -12.90 -10.94 -13.16
N ARG A 264 -12.63 -11.75 -12.14
CA ARG A 264 -13.12 -11.53 -10.79
C ARG A 264 -11.96 -11.29 -9.83
N PHE A 265 -12.03 -10.16 -9.13
CA PHE A 265 -11.17 -9.83 -8.01
C PHE A 265 -12.01 -9.17 -6.92
N LEU A 266 -12.85 -9.97 -6.26
CA LEU A 266 -13.78 -9.50 -5.23
C LEU A 266 -13.76 -10.48 -4.05
N PRO A 267 -13.94 -9.99 -2.81
CA PRO A 267 -14.21 -10.86 -1.69
C PRO A 267 -15.43 -11.72 -1.99
N TYR A 268 -15.32 -13.00 -1.64
CA TYR A 268 -16.41 -13.96 -1.60
C TYR A 268 -17.11 -13.91 -0.23
N SER A 269 -16.33 -13.79 0.86
CA SER A 269 -16.86 -13.64 2.21
C SER A 269 -15.81 -13.01 3.12
N PHE A 270 -16.25 -12.49 4.26
CA PHE A 270 -15.37 -12.08 5.35
C PHE A 270 -16.02 -12.37 6.71
N THR A 271 -15.19 -12.66 7.70
CA THR A 271 -15.59 -12.92 9.08
C THR A 271 -14.65 -12.16 10.00
N VAL A 272 -15.18 -11.42 10.97
CA VAL A 272 -14.40 -10.65 11.93
C VAL A 272 -14.78 -11.03 13.35
N VAL A 273 -13.85 -10.84 14.29
CA VAL A 273 -14.08 -11.14 15.72
C VAL A 273 -15.12 -10.21 16.34
N GLN A 274 -15.11 -8.92 15.97
CA GLN A 274 -16.02 -7.89 16.49
C GLN A 274 -16.74 -7.18 15.32
N PRO A 275 -17.82 -7.76 14.78
CA PRO A 275 -18.48 -7.23 13.60
C PRO A 275 -19.30 -5.97 13.91
N LEU A 276 -19.16 -4.97 13.05
CA LEU A 276 -20.03 -3.79 12.97
C LEU A 276 -21.06 -3.88 11.82
N TYR A 277 -21.06 -4.98 11.06
CA TYR A 277 -22.01 -5.21 9.98
C TYR A 277 -23.26 -5.97 10.46
N ILE A 278 -24.38 -5.69 9.78
CA ILE A 278 -25.66 -6.38 9.98
C ILE A 278 -25.74 -7.55 8.99
N ARG A 279 -26.15 -8.73 9.48
CA ARG A 279 -26.32 -9.95 8.66
C ARG A 279 -27.76 -10.16 8.19
N ASP A 280 -28.71 -9.68 8.97
CA ASP A 280 -30.15 -9.71 8.68
C ASP A 280 -30.70 -8.31 8.98
N ARG A 281 -31.02 -7.57 7.93
CA ARG A 281 -31.45 -6.19 8.04
C ARG A 281 -32.86 -6.09 8.59
N ASP A 282 -33.75 -7.00 8.20
CA ASP A 282 -35.16 -6.96 8.58
C ASP A 282 -35.31 -7.28 10.07
N ALA A 283 -34.59 -8.30 10.56
CA ALA A 283 -34.53 -8.62 11.98
C ALA A 283 -33.96 -7.46 12.81
N TRP A 284 -32.87 -6.86 12.33
CA TRP A 284 -32.27 -5.70 12.99
C TRP A 284 -33.21 -4.49 13.04
N GLU A 285 -33.94 -4.19 11.96
CA GLU A 285 -34.92 -3.10 11.93
C GLU A 285 -36.05 -3.34 12.93
N HIS A 286 -36.50 -4.59 13.08
CA HIS A 286 -37.51 -4.96 14.07
C HIS A 286 -37.01 -4.74 15.52
N ASP A 287 -35.83 -5.26 15.85
CA ASP A 287 -35.24 -5.14 17.19
C ASP A 287 -34.97 -3.67 17.55
N ALA A 288 -34.42 -2.90 16.60
CA ALA A 288 -34.15 -1.47 16.79
C ALA A 288 -35.43 -0.67 17.03
N ALA A 289 -36.52 -1.00 16.33
CA ALA A 289 -37.82 -0.36 16.55
C ALA A 289 -38.37 -0.66 17.95
N LEU A 290 -38.27 -1.91 18.42
CA LEU A 290 -38.71 -2.30 19.77
C LEU A 290 -37.90 -1.58 20.86
N GLU A 291 -36.57 -1.53 20.74
CA GLU A 291 -35.71 -0.81 21.67
C GLU A 291 -36.00 0.70 21.68
N SER A 292 -36.24 1.28 20.51
CA SER A 292 -36.60 2.69 20.38
C SER A 292 -37.94 2.97 21.07
N CYS A 293 -38.95 2.13 20.88
CA CYS A 293 -40.24 2.24 21.58
C CYS A 293 -40.08 2.11 23.11
N ALA A 294 -39.22 1.21 23.59
CA ALA A 294 -38.93 1.07 25.01
C ALA A 294 -38.31 2.35 25.61
N LYS A 295 -37.41 3.01 24.87
CA LYS A 295 -36.81 4.30 25.26
C LYS A 295 -37.76 5.49 25.08
N THR A 296 -38.67 5.43 24.11
CA THR A 296 -39.64 6.49 23.77
C THR A 296 -40.95 6.39 24.56
N THR A 297 -41.08 5.41 25.46
CA THR A 297 -42.20 5.33 26.42
C THR A 297 -42.30 6.61 27.26
N ASP A 298 -41.21 7.38 27.39
CA ASP A 298 -41.21 8.71 27.98
C ASP A 298 -42.01 9.75 27.17
N ILE A 299 -42.07 9.70 25.83
CA ILE A 299 -42.82 10.70 25.04
C ILE A 299 -44.32 10.50 25.15
N VAL A 300 -44.81 9.25 25.10
CA VAL A 300 -46.26 8.98 25.23
C VAL A 300 -46.72 9.23 26.66
N ARG A 301 -45.87 8.91 27.66
CA ARG A 301 -46.13 9.23 29.06
C ARG A 301 -46.07 10.75 29.31
N PHE A 302 -45.12 11.46 28.71
CA PHE A 302 -45.00 12.93 28.77
C PHE A 302 -46.21 13.63 28.13
N LEU A 303 -46.64 13.20 26.94
CA LEU A 303 -47.82 13.75 26.27
C LEU A 303 -49.12 13.47 27.04
N ARG A 304 -49.25 12.30 27.69
CA ARG A 304 -50.39 11.99 28.57
C ARG A 304 -50.39 12.85 29.85
N ASN A 305 -49.22 13.14 30.42
CA ASN A 305 -49.13 14.01 31.59
C ASN A 305 -49.50 15.46 31.24
N ILE A 306 -49.07 15.99 30.09
CA ILE A 306 -49.51 17.31 29.61
C ILE A 306 -51.03 17.37 29.37
N ALA A 307 -51.60 16.30 28.80
CA ALA A 307 -53.04 16.23 28.55
C ALA A 307 -53.88 16.14 29.83
N ASN A 308 -53.33 15.56 30.92
CA ASN A 308 -54.02 15.48 32.22
C ASN A 308 -53.89 16.78 33.04
N ASP A 309 -52.73 17.45 33.00
CA ASP A 309 -52.53 18.75 33.68
C ASP A 309 -53.38 19.88 33.07
N SER A 310 -53.77 19.76 31.80
CA SER A 310 -54.64 20.74 31.13
C SER A 310 -56.13 20.54 31.40
N THR A 311 -56.51 19.48 32.12
CA THR A 311 -57.91 19.22 32.53
C THR A 311 -58.26 19.67 33.96
N GLU A 312 -57.31 20.15 34.76
CA GLU A 312 -57.54 20.62 36.14
C GLU A 312 -57.66 22.15 36.30
N VAL A 313 -57.64 22.94 35.22
CA VAL A 313 -57.73 24.42 35.26
C VAL A 313 -58.99 24.97 34.53
N GLY A 314 -60.06 24.18 34.47
CA GLY A 314 -61.34 24.58 33.84
C GLY A 314 -62.52 24.50 34.79
#